data_AF-A0A6M8W2G0-F1
#
_entry.id   AF-A0A6M8W2G0-F1
#
_cell.length_a   1.000
_cell.length_b   1.000
_cell.length_c   1.000
_cell.angle_alpha   90.00
_cell.angle_beta   90.00
_cell.angle_gamma   90.00
#
_symmetry.space_group_name_H-M   'P 1'
#
loop_
_entity.id
_entity.type
_entity.pdbx_description
1 polymer ?
#
loop_
_entity_poly.entity_id
_entity_poly.type
_entity_poly.pdbx_seq_one_letter_code
_entity_poly.pdbx_strand_id
1 'polypeptide(L)'
;MTTPHRNPINAPHDHGRLRLLLDEQETLFVRLDALSKRQQSLVESERTDELLRVLTERQTVIDGIAGLARELQPFRDQWEAVLAEAKPEQRDRLAQQVERMADLAALVATRDDADRKLMERRRDSLAGELAGTGRSKGAVAAYAGATTQRPAAKFQDREA
;
A
#
# COMPACT_ATOMS: atom_id res chain seq x y z
N MET A 1 -56.03 -23.73 -21.71
CA MET A 1 -55.45 -24.28 -20.46
C MET A 1 -54.03 -23.79 -20.38
N THR A 2 -53.79 -22.70 -19.66
CA THR A 2 -52.50 -22.02 -19.59
C THR A 2 -51.88 -22.38 -18.25
N THR A 3 -50.82 -23.17 -18.27
CA THR A 3 -50.09 -23.62 -17.09
C THR A 3 -49.39 -22.41 -16.45
N PRO A 4 -49.57 -22.13 -15.15
CA PRO A 4 -48.92 -21.01 -14.50
C PRO A 4 -47.41 -21.26 -14.45
N HIS A 5 -46.66 -20.36 -15.08
CA HIS A 5 -45.20 -20.30 -15.02
C HIS A 5 -44.80 -19.99 -13.57
N ARG A 6 -44.38 -21.02 -12.83
CA ARG A 6 -43.88 -20.89 -11.45
C ARG A 6 -42.56 -20.13 -11.53
N ASN A 7 -42.62 -18.82 -11.25
CA ASN A 7 -41.49 -17.92 -11.26
C ASN A 7 -40.45 -18.41 -10.22
N PRO A 8 -39.21 -18.80 -10.61
CA PRO A 8 -38.24 -19.40 -9.69
C PRO A 8 -37.46 -18.36 -8.86
N ILE A 9 -38.01 -17.15 -8.63
CA ILE A 9 -37.18 -15.98 -8.30
C ILE A 9 -36.80 -15.84 -6.83
N ASN A 10 -37.54 -16.39 -5.86
CA ASN A 10 -37.29 -16.04 -4.46
C ASN A 10 -36.75 -17.21 -3.65
N ALA A 11 -35.48 -17.58 -3.90
CA ALA A 11 -34.72 -18.19 -2.81
C ALA A 11 -34.43 -17.05 -1.80
N PRO A 12 -34.82 -17.18 -0.52
CA PRO A 12 -34.66 -16.10 0.45
C PRO A 12 -33.19 -15.69 0.51
N HIS A 13 -32.90 -14.40 0.30
CA HIS A 13 -31.54 -13.90 0.42
C HIS A 13 -31.04 -14.11 1.86
N ASP A 14 -29.87 -14.74 2.01
CA ASP A 14 -29.30 -15.00 3.33
C ASP A 14 -28.70 -13.71 3.91
N HIS A 15 -29.57 -12.87 4.47
CA HIS A 15 -29.19 -11.64 5.17
C HIS A 15 -28.26 -11.91 6.36
N GLY A 16 -28.33 -13.11 6.95
CA GLY A 16 -27.45 -13.53 8.03
C GLY A 16 -26.01 -13.66 7.53
N ARG A 17 -25.82 -14.36 6.40
CA ARG A 17 -24.52 -14.49 5.75
C ARG A 17 -23.97 -13.15 5.27
N LEU A 18 -24.80 -12.31 4.63
CA LEU A 18 -24.38 -10.98 4.17
C LEU A 18 -23.83 -10.15 5.34
N ARG A 19 -24.54 -10.12 6.47
CA ARG A 19 -24.10 -9.37 7.65
C ARG A 19 -22.76 -9.88 8.18
N LEU A 20 -22.59 -11.21 8.28
CA LEU A 20 -21.31 -11.78 8.73
C LEU A 20 -20.15 -11.40 7.81
N LEU A 21 -20.36 -11.44 6.49
CA LEU A 21 -19.34 -11.05 5.52
C LEU A 21 -18.97 -9.56 5.63
N LEU A 22 -19.97 -8.69 5.84
CA LEU A 22 -19.72 -7.26 6.02
C LEU A 22 -19.02 -6.94 7.35
N ASP A 23 -19.41 -7.61 8.44
CA ASP A 23 -18.76 -7.46 9.75
C ASP A 23 -17.29 -7.90 9.70
N GLU A 24 -17.01 -9.01 9.00
CA GLU A 24 -15.64 -9.48 8.78
C GLU A 24 -14.84 -8.52 7.90
N GLN A 25 -15.46 -7.99 6.83
CA GLN A 25 -14.81 -7.03 5.95
C GLN A 25 -14.51 -5.70 6.67
N GLU A 26 -15.42 -5.20 7.51
CA GLU A 26 -15.21 -4.02 8.35
C GLU A 26 -14.04 -4.25 9.31
N THR A 27 -13.97 -5.42 9.94
CA THR A 27 -12.85 -5.81 10.82
C THR A 27 -11.51 -5.77 10.10
N LEU A 28 -11.45 -6.26 8.84
CA LEU A 28 -10.22 -6.21 8.04
C LEU A 28 -9.84 -4.78 7.66
N PHE A 29 -10.79 -3.91 7.32
CA PHE A 29 -10.50 -2.50 7.04
C PHE A 29 -10.00 -1.74 8.26
N VAL A 30 -10.57 -1.99 9.45
CA VAL A 30 -10.07 -1.42 10.72
C VAL A 30 -8.63 -1.89 10.98
N ARG A 31 -8.34 -3.17 10.77
CA ARG A 31 -6.98 -3.69 10.90
C ARG A 31 -6.02 -3.07 9.88
N LEU A 32 -6.45 -2.87 8.64
CA LEU A 32 -5.65 -2.23 7.60
C LEU A 32 -5.34 -0.76 7.95
N ASP A 33 -6.30 -0.02 8.50
CA ASP A 33 -6.11 1.35 9.00
C ASP A 33 -5.07 1.39 10.14
N ALA A 34 -5.15 0.47 11.11
CA ALA A 34 -4.18 0.37 12.18
C ALA A 34 -2.76 0.08 11.65
N LEU A 35 -2.63 -0.84 10.69
CA LEU A 35 -1.36 -1.15 10.05
C LEU A 35 -0.82 0.03 9.22
N SER A 36 -1.68 0.81 8.56
CA SER A 36 -1.31 2.04 7.83
C SER A 36 -0.71 3.08 8.77
N LYS A 37 -1.35 3.33 9.93
CA LYS A 37 -0.80 4.24 10.96
C LYS A 37 0.55 3.76 11.50
N ARG A 38 0.70 2.45 11.72
CA ARG A 38 1.98 1.87 12.15
C ARG A 38 3.06 2.01 11.08
N GLN A 39 2.72 1.76 9.81
CA GLN A 39 3.61 1.95 8.67
C GLN A 39 4.14 3.39 8.62
N GLN A 40 3.26 4.38 8.72
CA GLN A 40 3.62 5.79 8.73
C GLN A 40 4.65 6.11 9.83
N SER A 41 4.43 5.63 11.06
CA SER A 41 5.37 5.82 12.16
C SER A 41 6.74 5.15 11.90
N LEU A 42 6.76 3.97 11.28
CA LEU A 42 7.99 3.26 10.92
C LEU A 42 8.73 3.93 9.76
N VAL A 43 7.98 4.49 8.81
CA VAL A 43 8.51 5.34 7.74
C VAL A 43 9.19 6.53 8.39
N GLU A 44 8.48 7.32 9.21
CA GLU A 44 9.03 8.51 9.87
C GLU A 44 10.30 8.22 10.68
N SER A 45 10.34 7.08 11.39
CA SER A 45 11.47 6.65 12.24
C SER A 45 12.56 5.81 11.54
N GLU A 46 12.47 5.59 10.22
CA GLU A 46 13.48 4.87 9.42
C GLU A 46 13.76 3.42 9.87
N ARG A 47 12.76 2.75 10.44
CA ARG A 47 12.86 1.36 10.93
C ARG A 47 12.52 0.35 9.84
N THR A 48 13.40 0.19 8.86
CA THR A 48 13.17 -0.61 7.64
C THR A 48 12.80 -2.07 7.89
N ASP A 49 13.46 -2.77 8.82
CA ASP A 49 13.18 -4.19 9.08
C ASP A 49 11.76 -4.42 9.63
N GLU A 50 11.30 -3.51 10.48
CA GLU A 50 9.94 -3.55 11.02
C GLU A 50 8.91 -3.11 9.98
N LEU A 51 9.27 -2.17 9.12
CA LEU A 51 8.43 -1.77 8.00
C LEU A 51 8.14 -2.97 7.08
N LEU A 52 9.14 -3.79 6.75
CA LEU A 52 8.95 -5.00 5.95
C LEU A 52 8.01 -6.02 6.61
N ARG A 53 8.05 -6.16 7.94
CA ARG A 53 7.11 -7.01 8.69
C ARG A 53 5.68 -6.50 8.57
N VAL A 54 5.48 -5.19 8.77
CA VAL A 54 4.17 -4.55 8.63
C VAL A 54 3.62 -4.70 7.21
N LEU A 55 4.45 -4.57 6.18
CA LEU A 55 4.03 -4.77 4.79
C LEU A 55 3.55 -6.21 4.52
N THR A 56 4.24 -7.20 5.07
CA THR A 56 3.81 -8.61 4.99
C THR A 56 2.46 -8.84 5.67
N GLU A 57 2.27 -8.29 6.88
CA GLU A 57 0.99 -8.36 7.60
C GLU A 57 -0.13 -7.68 6.81
N ARG A 58 0.15 -6.52 6.19
CA ARG A 58 -0.81 -5.80 5.34
C ARG A 58 -1.22 -6.61 4.13
N GLN A 59 -0.28 -7.28 3.45
CA GLN A 59 -0.61 -8.12 2.30
C GLN A 59 -1.63 -9.21 2.68
N THR A 60 -1.45 -9.82 3.85
CA THR A 60 -2.39 -10.84 4.36
C THR A 60 -3.80 -10.26 4.56
N VAL A 61 -3.89 -9.04 5.08
CA VAL A 61 -5.18 -8.36 5.26
C VAL A 61 -5.82 -7.99 3.93
N ILE A 62 -5.05 -7.49 2.97
CA ILE A 62 -5.52 -7.15 1.62
C ILE A 62 -6.03 -8.40 0.90
N ASP A 63 -5.32 -9.51 0.97
CA ASP A 63 -5.73 -10.78 0.40
C ASP A 63 -7.05 -11.26 1.02
N GLY A 64 -7.23 -11.08 2.34
CA GLY A 64 -8.49 -11.34 3.04
C GLY A 64 -9.64 -10.47 2.53
N ILE A 65 -9.42 -9.16 2.38
CA ILE A 65 -10.42 -8.22 1.84
C ILE A 65 -10.82 -8.63 0.42
N ALA A 66 -9.85 -9.01 -0.42
CA ALA A 66 -10.10 -9.49 -1.79
C ALA A 66 -10.83 -10.85 -1.82
N GLY A 67 -10.56 -11.73 -0.84
CA GLY A 67 -11.33 -12.95 -0.60
C GLY A 67 -12.80 -12.65 -0.33
N LEU A 68 -13.08 -11.85 0.71
CA LEU A 68 -14.44 -11.48 1.09
C LEU A 68 -15.17 -10.70 0.00
N ALA A 69 -14.48 -9.85 -0.76
CA ALA A 69 -15.08 -9.14 -1.88
C ALA A 69 -15.63 -10.10 -2.96
N ARG A 70 -14.94 -11.22 -3.22
CA ARG A 70 -15.43 -12.27 -4.12
C ARG A 70 -16.64 -13.00 -3.54
N GLU A 71 -16.64 -13.26 -2.24
CA GLU A 71 -17.80 -13.88 -1.56
C GLU A 71 -19.02 -12.97 -1.47
N LEU A 72 -18.81 -11.65 -1.41
CA LEU A 72 -19.86 -10.63 -1.44
C LEU A 72 -20.43 -10.40 -2.84
N GLN A 73 -19.75 -10.86 -3.90
CA GLN A 73 -20.14 -10.59 -5.28
C GLN A 73 -21.59 -11.01 -5.60
N PRO A 74 -22.08 -12.20 -5.21
CA PRO A 74 -23.48 -12.59 -5.48
C PRO A 74 -24.51 -11.66 -4.84
N PHE A 75 -24.20 -11.10 -3.66
CA PHE A 75 -25.06 -10.13 -2.99
C PHE A 75 -25.02 -8.76 -3.67
N ARG A 76 -23.87 -8.38 -4.24
CA ARG A 76 -23.72 -7.14 -5.02
C ARG A 76 -24.49 -7.21 -6.34
N ASP A 77 -24.41 -8.33 -7.03
CA ASP A 77 -25.13 -8.56 -8.29
C ASP A 77 -26.66 -8.50 -8.10
N GLN A 78 -27.13 -8.74 -6.87
CA GLN A 78 -28.55 -8.78 -6.50
C GLN A 78 -28.91 -7.72 -5.45
N TRP A 79 -28.12 -6.64 -5.37
CA TRP A 79 -28.21 -5.69 -4.26
C TRP A 79 -29.59 -5.05 -4.10
N GLU A 80 -30.24 -4.68 -5.20
CA GLU A 80 -31.58 -4.11 -5.18
C GLU A 80 -32.63 -5.09 -4.62
N ALA A 81 -32.55 -6.37 -4.99
CA ALA A 81 -33.45 -7.41 -4.51
C ALA A 81 -33.22 -7.70 -3.02
N VAL A 82 -31.94 -7.80 -2.61
CA VAL A 82 -31.54 -7.94 -1.20
C VAL A 82 -32.08 -6.76 -0.38
N LEU A 83 -31.92 -5.52 -0.84
CA LEU A 83 -32.45 -4.37 -0.12
C LEU A 83 -33.98 -4.37 -0.10
N ALA A 84 -34.64 -4.71 -1.20
CA ALA A 84 -36.11 -4.74 -1.28
C ALA A 84 -36.73 -5.68 -0.23
N GLU A 85 -36.09 -6.80 0.08
CA GLU A 85 -36.54 -7.77 1.10
C GLU A 85 -36.17 -7.38 2.53
N ALA A 86 -35.13 -6.55 2.72
CA ALA A 86 -34.68 -6.11 4.03
C ALA A 86 -35.66 -5.11 4.67
N LYS A 87 -35.77 -5.14 6.01
CA LYS A 87 -36.51 -4.13 6.79
C LYS A 87 -35.82 -2.76 6.69
N PRO A 88 -36.56 -1.64 6.81
CA PRO A 88 -35.98 -0.29 6.74
C PRO A 88 -34.74 -0.10 7.63
N GLU A 89 -34.78 -0.58 8.88
CA GLU A 89 -33.68 -0.44 9.83
C GLU A 89 -32.45 -1.27 9.43
N GLN A 90 -32.64 -2.37 8.71
CA GLN A 90 -31.55 -3.19 8.20
C GLN A 90 -30.88 -2.52 7.00
N ARG A 91 -31.67 -1.89 6.11
CA ARG A 91 -31.14 -1.14 4.96
C ARG A 91 -30.23 0.00 5.40
N ASP A 92 -30.69 0.78 6.37
CA ASP A 92 -29.93 1.91 6.91
C ASP A 92 -28.60 1.45 7.53
N ARG A 93 -28.63 0.34 8.29
CA ARG A 93 -27.42 -0.24 8.89
C ARG A 93 -26.44 -0.73 7.84
N LEU A 94 -26.91 -1.43 6.80
CA LEU A 94 -26.07 -1.92 5.71
C LEU A 94 -25.44 -0.74 4.95
N ALA A 95 -26.21 0.31 4.65
CA ALA A 95 -25.71 1.51 3.99
C ALA A 95 -24.62 2.20 4.82
N GLN A 96 -24.86 2.42 6.11
CA GLN A 96 -23.87 3.02 7.01
C GLN A 96 -22.60 2.17 7.12
N GLN A 97 -22.72 0.84 7.14
CA GLN A 97 -21.56 -0.05 7.21
C GLN A 97 -20.70 0.03 5.94
N VAL A 98 -21.33 0.04 4.77
CA VAL A 98 -20.63 0.22 3.49
C VAL A 98 -19.94 1.58 3.42
N GLU A 99 -20.62 2.65 3.86
CA GLU A 99 -20.06 4.01 3.92
C GLU A 99 -18.82 4.07 4.82
N ARG A 100 -18.89 3.52 6.04
CA ARG A 100 -17.73 3.46 6.96
C ARG A 100 -16.53 2.73 6.34
N MET A 101 -16.76 1.61 5.66
CA MET A 101 -15.68 0.87 4.99
C MET A 101 -15.07 1.68 3.83
N ALA A 102 -15.88 2.42 3.08
CA ALA A 102 -15.40 3.30 2.02
C ALA A 102 -14.52 4.43 2.58
N ASP A 103 -14.94 5.05 3.69
CA ASP A 103 -14.17 6.08 4.38
C ASP A 103 -12.82 5.54 4.89
N LEU A 104 -12.81 4.35 5.51
CA LEU A 104 -11.58 3.70 5.94
C LEU A 104 -10.65 3.41 4.77
N ALA A 105 -11.17 2.92 3.65
CA ALA A 105 -10.38 2.66 2.45
C ALA A 105 -9.74 3.95 1.90
N ALA A 106 -10.51 5.05 1.84
CA ALA A 106 -10.02 6.35 1.37
C ALA A 106 -8.92 6.91 2.28
N LEU A 107 -9.09 6.78 3.60
CA LEU A 107 -8.08 7.20 4.58
C LEU A 107 -6.78 6.40 4.44
N VAL A 108 -6.87 5.08 4.31
CA VAL A 108 -5.69 4.22 4.07
C VAL A 108 -4.97 4.62 2.79
N ALA A 109 -5.70 4.75 1.68
CA ALA A 109 -5.11 5.12 0.39
C ALA A 109 -4.39 6.47 0.44
N THR A 110 -4.97 7.46 1.14
CA THR A 110 -4.36 8.78 1.31
C THR A 110 -3.05 8.71 2.08
N ARG A 111 -2.98 7.92 3.17
CA ARG A 111 -1.75 7.75 3.95
C ARG A 111 -0.69 6.98 3.16
N ASP A 112 -1.07 5.92 2.46
CA ASP A 112 -0.15 5.12 1.68
C ASP A 112 0.50 5.94 0.55
N ASP A 113 -0.25 6.85 -0.09
CA ASP A 113 0.31 7.77 -1.10
C ASP A 113 1.29 8.77 -0.49
N ALA A 114 1.00 9.30 0.71
CA ALA A 114 1.90 10.19 1.44
C ALA A 114 3.21 9.48 1.84
N ASP A 115 3.11 8.26 2.38
CA ASP A 115 4.25 7.42 2.76
C ASP A 115 5.12 7.09 1.54
N ARG A 116 4.51 6.72 0.42
CA ARG A 116 5.21 6.46 -0.85
C ARG A 116 6.02 7.68 -1.29
N LYS A 117 5.39 8.87 -1.32
CA LYS A 117 6.07 10.13 -1.68
C LYS A 117 7.20 10.49 -0.72
N LEU A 118 7.06 10.19 0.56
CA LEU A 118 8.14 10.41 1.54
C LEU A 118 9.33 9.48 1.28
N MET A 119 9.07 8.20 1.07
CA MET A 119 10.10 7.21 0.77
C MET A 119 10.83 7.50 -0.55
N GLU A 120 10.11 7.92 -1.60
CA GLU A 120 10.70 8.36 -2.87
C GLU A 120 11.67 9.53 -2.67
N ARG A 121 11.26 10.58 -1.95
CA ARG A 121 12.12 11.73 -1.66
C ARG A 121 13.39 11.34 -0.91
N ARG A 122 13.28 10.44 0.08
CA ARG A 122 14.44 9.95 0.85
C ARG A 122 15.40 9.14 -0.01
N ARG A 123 14.88 8.23 -0.84
CA ARG A 123 15.68 7.48 -1.81
C ARG A 123 16.48 8.41 -2.71
N ASP A 124 15.83 9.45 -3.24
CA ASP A 124 16.46 10.39 -4.16
C ASP A 124 17.54 11.25 -3.47
N SER A 125 17.32 11.64 -2.21
CA SER A 125 18.34 12.31 -1.38
C SER A 125 19.57 11.44 -1.18
N LEU A 126 19.38 10.17 -0.77
CA LEU A 126 20.46 9.21 -0.56
C LEU A 126 21.24 8.95 -1.86
N ALA A 127 20.54 8.84 -2.99
CA ALA A 127 21.20 8.68 -4.29
C ALA A 127 22.08 9.90 -4.64
N GLY A 128 21.61 11.11 -4.33
CA GLY A 128 22.38 12.35 -4.48
C GLY A 128 23.65 12.38 -3.62
N GLU A 129 23.54 11.98 -2.36
CA GLU A 129 24.67 11.89 -1.41
C GLU A 129 25.73 10.86 -1.85
N LEU A 130 25.28 9.69 -2.31
CA LEU A 130 26.17 8.65 -2.84
C LEU A 130 26.90 9.13 -4.11
N ALA A 131 26.20 9.79 -5.02
CA ALA A 131 26.80 10.37 -6.23
C ALA A 131 27.78 11.52 -5.91
N GLY A 132 27.50 12.32 -4.87
CA GLY A 132 28.42 13.34 -4.36
C GLY A 132 29.70 12.72 -3.80
N THR A 133 29.57 11.69 -2.96
CA THR A 133 30.70 10.98 -2.34
C THR A 133 31.61 10.32 -3.38
N GLY A 134 31.03 9.74 -4.45
CA GLY A 134 31.79 9.18 -5.56
C GLY A 134 32.67 10.21 -6.28
N ARG A 135 32.13 11.42 -6.53
CA ARG A 135 32.87 12.51 -7.18
C ARG A 135 34.02 13.03 -6.34
N SER A 136 33.83 13.16 -5.03
CA SER A 136 34.89 13.58 -4.11
C SER A 136 36.07 12.60 -4.10
N LYS A 137 35.81 11.28 -4.15
CA LYS A 137 36.88 10.27 -4.25
C LYS A 137 37.65 10.37 -5.58
N GLY A 138 36.96 10.63 -6.70
CA GLY A 138 37.59 10.85 -8.00
C GLY A 138 38.50 12.08 -8.03
N ALA A 139 38.06 13.19 -7.41
CA ALA A 139 38.86 14.40 -7.30
C ALA A 139 40.14 14.17 -6.47
N VAL A 140 40.03 13.49 -5.33
CA VAL A 140 41.21 13.15 -4.49
C VAL A 140 42.19 12.26 -5.25
N ALA A 141 41.71 11.26 -6.01
CA ALA A 141 42.57 10.39 -6.82
C ALA A 141 43.30 11.17 -7.94
N ALA A 142 42.64 12.14 -8.58
CA ALA A 142 43.25 12.98 -9.60
C ALA A 142 44.39 13.86 -9.05
N TYR A 143 44.21 14.47 -7.88
CA TYR A 143 45.27 15.26 -7.24
C TYR A 143 46.41 14.39 -6.69
N ALA A 144 46.11 13.21 -6.13
CA ALA A 144 47.14 12.27 -5.68
C ALA A 144 47.97 11.71 -6.85
N GLY A 145 47.35 11.44 -8.00
CA GLY A 145 48.04 10.96 -9.20
C GLY A 145 48.94 12.00 -9.86
N ALA A 146 48.53 13.27 -9.89
CA ALA A 146 49.29 14.36 -10.50
C ALA A 146 50.59 14.71 -9.74
N THR A 147 50.71 14.36 -8.46
CA THR A 147 51.90 14.67 -7.65
C THR A 147 53.04 13.65 -7.87
N THR A 148 52.74 12.46 -8.41
CA THR A 148 53.70 11.36 -8.59
C THR A 148 54.42 11.39 -9.95
N GLN A 149 53.95 12.20 -10.91
CA GLN A 149 54.66 12.46 -12.17
C GLN A 149 55.48 13.75 -12.05
N ARG A 150 56.51 13.73 -11.20
CA ARG A 150 57.65 14.64 -11.40
C ARG A 150 58.54 14.01 -12.47
N PRO A 151 58.64 14.58 -13.69
CA PRO A 151 59.64 14.13 -14.65
C PRO A 151 61.01 14.33 -14.00
N ALA A 152 61.80 13.26 -13.94
CA ALA A 152 63.18 13.31 -13.47
C ALA A 152 63.91 14.38 -14.30
N ALA A 153 64.22 15.51 -13.66
CA ALA A 153 65.04 16.55 -14.23
C ALA A 153 66.42 15.94 -14.51
N LYS A 154 66.62 15.53 -15.77
CA LYS A 154 67.92 15.10 -16.29
C LYS A 154 68.79 16.36 -16.33
N PHE A 155 69.55 16.60 -15.27
CA PHE A 155 70.68 17.51 -15.31
C PHE A 155 71.69 16.93 -16.32
N GLN A 156 71.71 17.48 -17.53
CA GLN A 156 72.80 17.27 -18.49
C GLN A 156 73.94 18.19 -18.06
N ASP A 157 74.93 17.62 -17.38
CA ASP A 157 76.24 18.25 -17.23
C ASP A 157 76.85 18.46 -18.63
N ARG A 158 77.12 19.73 -18.95
CA ARG A 158 78.00 20.11 -20.05
C ARG A 158 79.34 20.48 -19.41
N GLU A 159 80.31 19.58 -19.52
CA GLU A 159 81.72 19.90 -19.29
C GLU A 159 82.25 20.75 -20.45
N ALA A 160 83.11 21.73 -20.11
CA ALA A 160 83.96 22.50 -21.00
C ALA A 160 85.35 22.59 -20.39
#